data_AF-A0A7U4DFK6-F1
#
_entry.id   AF-A0A7U4DFK6-F1
#
_cell.length_a   1.000
_cell.length_b   1.000
_cell.length_c   1.000
_cell.angle_alpha   90.00
_cell.angle_beta   90.00
_cell.angle_gamma   90.00
#
_symmetry.space_group_name_H-M   'P 1'
#
loop_
_entity.id
_entity.type
_entity.pdbx_description
1 polymer ?
#
loop_
_entity_poly.entity_id
_entity_poly.type
_entity_poly.pdbx_seq_one_letter_code
_entity_poly.pdbx_strand_id
1 'polypeptide(L)'
;MKIFQNKVSALRNVLVGATMVVAASSAFAHVKLESATPAINASVASQPKNITLNFGDEVMLMNVKLLDAQRKDIPLNYQVTHDLKKSFEVAVPKLKKGKYTVVWTTMGADGHNMNGEYSFTIKSAK
;
A
#
# COMPACT_ATOMS: atom_id res chain seq x y z
N MET A 1 -67.23 -8.99 48.29
CA MET A 1 -68.09 -10.03 47.69
C MET A 1 -68.08 -9.81 46.17
N LYS A 2 -67.49 -10.75 45.40
CA LYS A 2 -67.90 -11.24 44.06
C LYS A 2 -68.39 -10.19 43.01
N ILE A 3 -67.93 -10.08 41.76
CA ILE A 3 -67.31 -11.00 40.78
C ILE A 3 -66.65 -10.15 39.65
N PHE A 4 -65.51 -10.64 39.14
CA PHE A 4 -65.01 -10.58 37.76
C PHE A 4 -65.90 -9.90 36.69
N GLN A 5 -65.30 -9.15 35.75
CA GLN A 5 -65.08 -9.63 34.38
C GLN A 5 -64.17 -8.69 33.58
N ASN A 6 -63.30 -9.33 32.81
CA ASN A 6 -62.22 -8.85 31.98
C ASN A 6 -62.72 -8.11 30.73
N LYS A 7 -62.07 -7.01 30.32
CA LYS A 7 -61.94 -6.63 28.90
C LYS A 7 -60.54 -6.09 28.63
N VAL A 8 -59.58 -7.01 28.54
CA VAL A 8 -58.30 -6.76 27.88
C VAL A 8 -58.58 -6.60 26.40
N SER A 9 -58.50 -5.38 25.87
CA SER A 9 -58.50 -5.14 24.43
C SER A 9 -57.55 -4.00 24.10
N ALA A 10 -56.31 -4.37 23.79
CA ALA A 10 -55.57 -3.90 22.62
C ALA A 10 -54.17 -4.53 22.66
N LEU A 11 -54.00 -5.65 21.95
CA LEU A 11 -52.69 -5.96 21.39
C LEU A 11 -52.36 -4.84 20.40
N ARG A 12 -51.15 -4.26 20.50
CA ARG A 12 -50.32 -3.89 19.34
C ARG A 12 -48.94 -3.43 19.81
N ASN A 13 -47.95 -4.26 19.46
CA ASN A 13 -46.50 -4.08 19.58
C ASN A 13 -46.01 -2.63 19.56
N VAL A 14 -45.24 -2.22 20.56
CA VAL A 14 -44.19 -1.22 20.37
C VAL A 14 -42.86 -1.94 20.60
N LEU A 15 -42.31 -2.37 19.47
CA LEU A 15 -41.01 -2.98 19.31
C LEU A 15 -39.92 -2.04 19.88
N VAL A 16 -39.07 -2.58 20.75
CA VAL A 16 -37.84 -1.94 21.20
C VAL A 16 -36.95 -1.70 19.98
N GLY A 17 -36.98 -0.49 19.43
CA GLY A 17 -36.12 -0.08 18.32
C GLY A 17 -34.85 0.56 18.86
N ALA A 18 -33.89 -0.25 19.31
CA ALA A 18 -32.51 0.20 19.48
C ALA A 18 -31.89 0.31 18.07
N THR A 19 -32.03 1.46 17.43
CA THR A 19 -31.39 1.73 16.14
C THR A 19 -29.88 1.84 16.36
N MET A 20 -29.16 0.73 16.26
CA MET A 20 -27.70 0.76 16.10
C MET A 20 -27.41 1.35 14.72
N VAL A 21 -27.08 2.63 14.68
CA VAL A 21 -26.44 3.23 13.50
C VAL A 21 -25.02 2.66 13.46
N VAL A 22 -24.83 1.58 12.69
CA VAL A 22 -23.50 1.11 12.34
C VAL A 22 -22.95 2.11 11.33
N ALA A 23 -22.14 3.05 11.79
CA ALA A 23 -21.36 3.89 10.89
C ALA A 23 -20.40 2.97 10.13
N ALA A 24 -20.63 2.78 8.84
CA ALA A 24 -19.67 2.13 7.96
C ALA A 24 -18.44 3.04 7.87
N SER A 25 -17.41 2.75 8.67
CA SER A 25 -16.12 3.36 8.50
C SER A 25 -15.53 2.84 7.19
N SER A 26 -15.49 3.67 6.15
CA SER A 26 -14.65 3.43 4.98
C SER A 26 -13.21 3.43 5.46
N ALA A 27 -12.68 2.26 5.81
CA ALA A 27 -11.28 2.11 6.14
C ALA A 27 -10.49 2.21 4.82
N PHE A 28 -10.12 3.43 4.42
CA PHE A 28 -9.19 3.68 3.32
C PHE A 28 -7.80 3.21 3.77
N ALA A 29 -7.50 1.94 3.57
CA ALA A 29 -6.17 1.42 3.80
C ALA A 29 -5.27 1.94 2.66
N HIS A 30 -4.44 2.94 2.96
CA HIS A 30 -3.37 3.34 2.06
C HIS A 30 -2.47 2.13 1.82
N VAL A 31 -2.30 1.75 0.55
CA VAL A 31 -1.49 0.60 0.17
C VAL A 31 -0.02 0.89 0.46
N LYS A 32 0.62 0.01 1.22
CA LYS A 32 2.04 0.14 1.60
C LYS A 32 2.89 -0.84 0.79
N LEU A 33 4.18 -0.51 0.68
CA LEU A 33 5.19 -1.46 0.25
C LEU A 33 5.35 -2.53 1.34
N GLU A 34 5.18 -3.80 0.98
CA GLU A 34 5.36 -4.94 1.88
C GLU A 34 6.77 -5.51 1.81
N SER A 35 7.33 -5.58 0.59
CA SER A 35 8.69 -6.07 0.38
C SER A 35 9.31 -5.48 -0.87
N ALA A 36 10.63 -5.58 -0.95
CA ALA A 36 11.39 -5.18 -2.12
C ALA A 36 12.58 -6.09 -2.37
N THR A 37 13.09 -6.05 -3.59
CA THR A 37 14.36 -6.67 -3.98
C THR A 37 15.18 -5.63 -4.76
N PRO A 38 16.40 -5.25 -4.32
CA PRO A 38 17.02 -5.59 -3.05
C PRO A 38 16.15 -5.21 -1.85
N ALA A 39 16.22 -6.00 -0.77
CA ALA A 39 15.42 -5.77 0.43
C ALA A 39 15.72 -4.43 1.10
N ILE A 40 14.76 -3.95 1.89
CA ILE A 40 14.84 -2.68 2.59
C ILE A 40 16.05 -2.68 3.52
N ASN A 41 16.91 -1.65 3.37
CA ASN A 41 18.18 -1.48 4.06
C ASN A 41 19.19 -2.63 3.85
N ALA A 42 18.97 -3.49 2.85
CA ALA A 42 19.85 -4.61 2.59
C ALA A 42 21.21 -4.14 2.06
N SER A 43 22.21 -4.98 2.30
CA SER A 43 23.53 -4.82 1.74
C SER A 43 23.87 -6.02 0.86
N VAL A 44 23.89 -5.81 -0.45
CA VAL A 44 24.07 -6.86 -1.46
C VAL A 44 25.52 -6.90 -1.95
N ALA A 45 26.04 -8.10 -2.20
CA ALA A 45 27.42 -8.30 -2.67
C ALA A 45 27.59 -8.02 -4.17
N SER A 46 26.51 -8.16 -4.94
CA SER A 46 26.46 -7.94 -6.38
C SER A 46 25.42 -6.88 -6.74
N GLN A 47 25.62 -6.21 -7.86
CA GLN A 47 24.61 -5.28 -8.37
C GLN A 47 23.33 -6.05 -8.76
N PRO A 48 22.13 -5.54 -8.42
CA PRO A 48 20.88 -6.11 -8.91
C PRO A 48 20.73 -5.81 -10.42
N LYS A 49 20.02 -6.68 -11.14
CA LYS A 49 19.57 -6.39 -12.52
C LYS A 49 18.32 -5.50 -12.53
N ASN A 50 17.45 -5.72 -11.56
CA ASN A 50 16.18 -5.02 -11.42
C ASN A 50 15.92 -4.65 -9.95
N ILE A 51 15.11 -3.62 -9.75
CA ILE A 51 14.43 -3.34 -8.50
C ILE A 51 13.02 -3.95 -8.59
N THR A 52 12.63 -4.73 -7.60
CA THR A 52 11.26 -5.23 -7.46
C THR A 52 10.59 -4.55 -6.28
N LEU A 53 9.39 -4.01 -6.49
CA LEU A 53 8.53 -3.42 -5.45
C LEU A 53 7.27 -4.27 -5.32
N ASN A 54 6.98 -4.77 -4.12
CA ASN A 54 5.77 -5.52 -3.83
C ASN A 54 4.91 -4.76 -2.82
N PHE A 55 3.70 -4.44 -3.24
CA PHE A 55 2.69 -3.71 -2.49
C PHE A 55 1.64 -4.66 -1.93
N GLY A 56 1.03 -4.30 -0.79
CA GLY A 56 0.02 -5.15 -0.16
C GLY A 56 -1.29 -5.26 -0.93
N ASP A 57 -1.55 -4.28 -1.80
CA ASP A 57 -2.66 -4.33 -2.72
C ASP A 57 -2.32 -3.77 -4.10
N GLU A 58 -3.26 -3.89 -5.04
CA GLU A 58 -3.08 -3.40 -6.38
C GLU A 58 -2.98 -1.88 -6.41
N VAL A 59 -1.90 -1.38 -7.02
CA VAL A 59 -1.65 0.04 -7.24
C VAL A 59 -1.19 0.25 -8.66
N MET A 60 -1.31 1.48 -9.15
CA MET A 60 -0.69 1.92 -10.39
C MET A 60 0.62 2.66 -10.05
N LEU A 61 1.76 2.20 -10.56
CA LEU A 61 3.06 2.82 -10.28
C LEU A 61 3.26 4.04 -11.19
N MET A 62 3.10 5.24 -10.61
CA MET A 62 3.14 6.52 -11.34
C MET A 62 4.53 7.01 -11.62
N ASN A 63 5.47 6.67 -10.74
CA ASN A 63 6.84 7.10 -10.88
C ASN A 63 7.74 6.21 -10.04
N VAL A 64 8.97 6.02 -10.52
CA VAL A 64 10.05 5.38 -9.78
C VAL A 64 11.36 6.04 -10.16
N LYS A 65 12.14 6.39 -9.14
CA LYS A 65 13.47 6.98 -9.28
C LYS A 65 14.47 6.19 -8.48
N LEU A 66 15.69 6.14 -8.99
CA LEU A 66 16.84 5.62 -8.26
C LEU A 66 17.80 6.77 -8.01
N LEU A 67 18.13 7.01 -6.75
CA LEU A 67 19.04 8.06 -6.34
C LEU A 67 20.35 7.46 -5.81
N ASP A 68 21.48 8.11 -6.09
CA ASP A 68 22.75 7.77 -5.47
C ASP A 68 22.88 8.31 -4.03
N ALA A 69 24.04 8.09 -3.40
CA ALA A 69 24.32 8.54 -2.05
C ALA A 69 24.29 10.06 -1.88
N GLN A 70 24.45 10.83 -2.97
CA GLN A 70 24.35 12.29 -3.00
C GLN A 70 22.94 12.76 -3.35
N ARG A 71 21.96 11.84 -3.43
CA ARG A 71 20.59 12.07 -3.90
C ARG A 71 20.50 12.58 -5.35
N LYS A 72 21.52 12.31 -6.16
CA LYS A 72 21.46 12.60 -7.59
C LYS A 72 20.69 11.49 -8.29
N ASP A 73 19.83 11.90 -9.23
CA ASP A 73 19.01 10.98 -10.01
C ASP A 73 19.87 10.12 -10.94
N ILE A 74 19.61 8.82 -10.91
CA ILE A 74 20.12 7.81 -11.84
C ILE A 74 18.93 7.39 -12.71
N PRO A 75 18.90 7.82 -13.99
CA PRO A 75 17.78 7.56 -14.87
C PRO A 75 17.45 6.07 -14.98
N LEU A 76 16.18 5.74 -14.78
CA LEU A 76 15.60 4.43 -15.05
C LEU A 76 14.82 4.49 -16.36
N ASN A 77 14.87 3.42 -17.15
CA ASN A 77 14.02 3.30 -18.34
C ASN A 77 12.64 2.73 -17.96
N TYR A 78 11.96 3.41 -17.03
CA TYR A 78 10.62 3.06 -16.60
C TYR A 78 9.59 3.88 -17.39
N GLN A 79 8.57 3.20 -17.90
CA GLN A 79 7.42 3.83 -18.54
C GLN A 79 6.18 3.50 -17.72
N VAL A 80 5.41 4.53 -17.39
CA VAL A 80 4.17 4.37 -16.64
C VAL A 80 3.18 3.57 -17.47
N THR A 81 2.56 2.57 -16.86
CA THR A 81 1.41 1.87 -17.44
C THR A 81 0.17 2.14 -16.58
N HIS A 82 -1.00 2.05 -17.18
CA HIS A 82 -2.27 2.18 -16.46
C HIS A 82 -2.69 0.87 -15.76
N ASP A 83 -1.77 -0.08 -15.57
CA ASP A 83 -2.10 -1.35 -14.95
C ASP A 83 -2.10 -1.21 -13.42
N LEU A 84 -3.12 -1.78 -12.79
CA LEU A 84 -3.18 -2.00 -11.35
C LEU A 84 -2.53 -3.36 -11.06
N LYS A 85 -1.43 -3.36 -10.30
CA LYS A 85 -0.67 -4.57 -9.96
C LYS A 85 -0.13 -4.49 -8.54
N LYS A 86 0.13 -5.65 -7.93
CA LYS A 86 0.83 -5.72 -6.62
C LYS A 86 2.34 -5.70 -6.74
N SER A 87 2.89 -6.06 -7.90
CA SER A 87 4.35 -6.21 -8.08
C SER A 87 4.83 -5.49 -9.33
N PHE A 88 5.94 -4.78 -9.19
CA PHE A 88 6.59 -4.03 -10.26
C PHE A 88 8.07 -4.36 -10.30
N GLU A 89 8.58 -4.70 -11.48
CA GLU A 89 10.00 -4.93 -11.73
C GLU A 89 10.55 -3.84 -12.66
N VAL A 90 11.63 -3.20 -12.24
CA VAL A 90 12.21 -2.04 -12.92
C VAL A 90 13.70 -2.30 -13.16
N ALA A 91 14.09 -2.38 -14.43
CA ALA A 91 15.49 -2.56 -14.79
C ALA A 91 16.36 -1.38 -14.34
N VAL A 92 17.53 -1.69 -13.79
CA VAL A 92 18.51 -0.68 -13.39
C VAL A 92 19.69 -0.67 -14.35
N PRO A 93 20.32 0.51 -14.60
CA PRO A 93 21.57 0.57 -15.34
C PRO A 93 22.70 -0.06 -14.52
N LYS A 94 23.91 -0.10 -15.10
CA LYS A 94 25.10 -0.53 -14.35
C LYS A 94 25.34 0.42 -13.16
N LEU A 95 25.39 -0.15 -11.97
CA LEU A 95 25.59 0.60 -10.72
C LEU A 95 27.03 0.43 -10.20
N LYS A 96 27.52 1.47 -9.53
CA LYS A 96 28.78 1.40 -8.78
C LYS A 96 28.50 0.82 -7.39
N LYS A 97 29.55 0.58 -6.62
CA LYS A 97 29.42 0.30 -5.19
C LYS A 97 28.95 1.57 -4.49
N GLY A 98 28.04 1.44 -3.54
CA GLY A 98 27.48 2.60 -2.85
C GLY A 98 26.08 2.36 -2.29
N LYS A 99 25.57 3.37 -1.57
CA LYS A 99 24.20 3.44 -1.09
C LYS A 99 23.31 4.01 -2.20
N TYR A 100 22.12 3.44 -2.33
CA TYR A 100 21.10 3.85 -3.27
C TYR A 100 19.76 4.03 -2.55
N THR A 101 18.94 4.94 -3.05
CA THR A 101 17.58 5.17 -2.55
C THR A 101 16.60 5.02 -3.70
N VAL A 102 15.63 4.13 -3.55
CA VAL A 102 14.50 3.99 -4.46
C VAL A 102 13.38 4.88 -3.93
N VAL A 103 12.83 5.75 -4.78
CA VAL A 103 11.71 6.62 -4.45
C VAL A 103 10.60 6.35 -5.45
N TRP A 104 9.35 6.25 -5.00
CA TRP A 104 8.22 6.01 -5.88
C TRP A 104 6.99 6.84 -5.52
N THR A 105 6.10 6.95 -6.50
CA THR A 105 4.73 7.41 -6.33
C THR A 105 3.79 6.36 -6.92
N THR A 106 2.77 5.97 -6.17
CA THR A 106 1.72 5.03 -6.58
C THR A 106 0.35 5.69 -6.47
N MET A 107 -0.60 5.22 -7.26
CA MET A 107 -2.01 5.59 -7.14
C MET A 107 -2.82 4.34 -6.80
N GLY A 108 -3.63 4.41 -5.73
CA GLY A 108 -4.56 3.34 -5.35
C GLY A 108 -5.79 3.30 -6.28
N ALA A 109 -6.58 2.24 -6.21
CA ALA A 109 -7.84 2.13 -6.95
C ALA A 109 -8.86 3.23 -6.57
N ASP A 110 -8.70 3.83 -5.38
CA ASP A 110 -9.48 4.98 -4.89
C ASP A 110 -9.01 6.34 -5.44
N GLY A 111 -7.96 6.36 -6.26
CA GLY A 111 -7.40 7.55 -6.89
C GLY A 111 -6.45 8.35 -5.99
N HIS A 112 -6.17 7.90 -4.76
CA HIS A 112 -5.22 8.59 -3.90
C HIS A 112 -3.77 8.29 -4.27
N ASN A 113 -2.96 9.34 -4.33
CA ASN A 113 -1.52 9.21 -4.52
C ASN A 113 -0.81 8.92 -3.20
N MET A 114 0.12 7.99 -3.23
CA MET A 114 0.96 7.56 -2.12
C MET A 114 2.42 7.63 -2.56
N ASN A 115 3.28 8.16 -1.68
CA ASN A 115 4.72 8.22 -1.93
C ASN A 115 5.44 7.29 -0.96
N GLY A 116 6.59 6.78 -1.37
CA GLY A 116 7.47 6.05 -0.48
C GLY A 116 8.91 6.07 -0.95
N GLU A 117 9.80 5.71 -0.04
CA GLU A 117 11.20 5.51 -0.33
C GLU A 117 11.80 4.39 0.53
N TYR A 118 12.84 3.74 0.00
CA TYR A 118 13.68 2.83 0.78
C TYR A 118 15.11 2.86 0.24
N SER A 119 16.08 2.42 1.04
CA SER A 119 17.49 2.35 0.61
C SER A 119 18.02 0.92 0.55
N PHE A 120 19.03 0.70 -0.29
CA PHE A 120 19.87 -0.50 -0.26
C PHE A 120 21.34 -0.11 -0.55
N THR A 121 22.28 -1.02 -0.28
CA THR A 121 23.72 -0.77 -0.48
C THR A 121 24.37 -1.88 -1.28
N ILE A 122 25.12 -1.54 -2.33
CA ILE A 122 25.96 -2.47 -3.08
C ILE A 122 27.37 -2.44 -2.49
N LYS A 123 27.80 -3.56 -1.88
CA LYS A 123 29.15 -3.76 -1.34
C LYS A 123 30.10 -4.28 -2.41
N SER A 124 31.40 -4.28 -2.07
CA SER A 124 32.35 -5.11 -2.78
C SER A 124 32.06 -6.58 -2.49
N ALA A 125 32.00 -7.43 -3.52
CA ALA A 125 32.38 -8.82 -3.34
C ALA A 125 33.81 -8.84 -2.76
N LYS A 126 34.02 -9.63 -1.72
CA LYS A 126 35.35 -9.86 -1.16
C LYS A 126 36.13 -10.76 -2.10
#